data_AF-A0A529P343-F1
#
_entry.id   AF-A0A529P343-F1
#
_cell.length_a   1.000
_cell.length_b   1.000
_cell.length_c   1.000
_cell.angle_alpha   90.00
_cell.angle_beta   90.00
_cell.angle_gamma   90.00
#
_symmetry.space_group_name_H-M   'P 1'
#
loop_
_entity.id
_entity.type
_entity.pdbx_description
1 polymer ?
#
loop_
_entity_poly.entity_id
_entity_poly.type
_entity_poly.pdbx_seq_one_letter_code
_entity_poly.pdbx_strand_id
1 'polypeptide(L)' 'FIHIDWMIGSDKIDIDGLGKDGSRVPVMRKGEWA' A
#
# COMPACT_ATOMS: atom_id res chain seq x y z
N PHE A 1 -20.77 18.78 8.86
CA PHE A 1 -19.41 18.38 8.47
C PHE A 1 -19.43 16.89 8.26
N ILE A 2 -19.07 16.39 7.07
CA ILE A 2 -19.12 14.96 6.75
C ILE A 2 -17.73 14.49 6.33
N HIS A 3 -17.36 13.34 6.86
CA HIS A 3 -16.14 12.60 6.56
C HIS A 3 -16.59 11.21 6.10
N ILE A 4 -16.07 10.75 4.96
CA ILE A 4 -16.42 9.45 4.39
C ILE A 4 -15.12 8.73 4.08
N ASP A 5 -14.94 7.57 4.69
CA ASP A 5 -13.85 6.67 4.39
C ASP A 5 -14.29 5.64 3.35
N TRP A 6 -13.36 5.28 2.46
CA TRP A 6 -13.53 4.19 1.53
C TRP A 6 -12.30 3.31 1.50
N MET A 7 -12.50 2.06 1.09
CA MET A 7 -11.46 1.03 1.09
C MET A 7 -10.95 0.81 -0.32
N ILE A 8 -9.63 0.71 -0.47
CA ILE A 8 -8.93 0.43 -1.74
C ILE A 8 -8.10 -0.86 -1.70
N GLY A 9 -8.14 -1.59 -0.58
CA GLY A 9 -7.39 -2.83 -0.40
C GLY A 9 -8.04 -4.03 -1.07
N SER A 10 -7.23 -5.02 -1.44
CA SER A 10 -7.66 -6.35 -1.90
C SER A 10 -6.50 -7.36 -1.77
N ASP A 11 -6.80 -8.64 -1.96
CA ASP A 11 -5.85 -9.75 -2.06
C ASP A 11 -4.95 -9.68 -3.32
N LYS A 12 -5.17 -8.68 -4.18
CA LYS A 12 -4.44 -8.49 -5.45
C LYS A 12 -3.57 -7.24 -5.46
N ILE A 13 -3.47 -6.51 -4.35
CA ILE A 13 -2.66 -5.30 -4.27
C ILE A 13 -1.21 -5.64 -3.93
N ASP A 14 -0.30 -4.87 -4.53
CA ASP A 14 1.09 -4.79 -4.13
C ASP A 14 1.39 -3.34 -3.73
N ILE A 15 2.11 -3.16 -2.63
CA ILE A 15 2.50 -1.83 -2.12
C ILE A 15 4.01 -1.77 -1.96
N ASP A 16 4.61 -0.72 -2.51
CA ASP A 16 6.01 -0.37 -2.28
C ASP A 16 6.11 0.91 -1.47
N GLY A 17 7.01 0.90 -0.49
CA GLY A 17 7.54 2.10 0.13
C GLY A 17 8.61 2.72 -0.76
N LEU A 18 8.66 4.03 -0.83
CA LEU A 18 9.72 4.78 -1.51
C LEU A 18 10.72 5.29 -0.49
N GLY A 19 11.98 4.87 -0.62
CA GLY A 19 13.11 5.42 0.11
C GLY A 19 13.40 6.87 -0.32
N LYS A 20 14.06 7.64 0.54
CA LYS A 20 14.46 9.03 0.23
C LYS A 20 15.41 9.12 -0.98
N ASP A 21 16.12 8.04 -1.25
CA ASP A 21 17.02 7.85 -2.39
C ASP A 21 16.29 7.39 -3.67
N GLY A 22 14.97 7.21 -3.61
CA GLY A 22 14.16 6.71 -4.72
C GLY A 22 14.12 5.18 -4.85
N SER A 23 14.76 4.44 -3.94
CA SER A 23 14.65 2.99 -3.90
C SER A 23 13.22 2.54 -3.58
N ARG A 24 12.82 1.37 -4.10
CA ARG A 24 11.52 0.75 -3.83
C ARG A 24 11.71 -0.39 -2.86
N VAL A 25 11.01 -0.37 -1.74
CA VAL A 25 11.03 -1.43 -0.72
C VAL A 25 9.65 -2.08 -0.70
N PRO A 26 9.55 -3.42 -0.88
CA PRO A 26 8.26 -4.11 -0.79
C PRO A 26 7.69 -3.98 0.63
N VAL A 27 6.43 -3.57 0.74
CA VAL A 27 5.72 -3.44 2.03
C VAL A 27 4.61 -4.48 2.12
N MET A 28 3.78 -4.59 1.07
CA MET A 28 2.77 -5.63 0.96
C MET A 28 2.82 -6.30 -0.41
N ARG A 29 2.48 -7.59 -0.45
CA ARG A 29 2.32 -8.38 -1.67
C ARG A 29 1.08 -9.23 -1.57
N LYS A 30 0.25 -9.20 -2.62
CA LYS A 30 -1.03 -9.93 -2.66
C LYS A 30 -1.89 -9.69 -1.41
N GLY A 31 -1.92 -8.45 -0.94
CA GLY A 31 -2.67 -8.05 0.26
C GLY A 31 -2.08 -8.48 1.61
N GLU A 32 -0.95 -9.17 1.64
CA GLU A 32 -0.25 -9.59 2.87
C GLU A 32 1.07 -8.84 3.05
N TRP A 33 1.62 -8.85 4.27
CA TRP A 33 2.95 -8.28 4.52
C TRP A 33 4.04 -9.03 3.74
N ALA A 34 4.92 -8.26 3.11
CA ALA A 34 6.00 -8.78 2.26
C ALA A 34 7.24 -9.23 3.05
#